data_AF-A0A396ZP25-F1
#
_entry.id   AF-A0A396ZP25-F1
#
_cell.length_a   1.000
_cell.length_b   1.000
_cell.length_c   1.000
_cell.angle_alpha   90.00
_cell.angle_beta   90.00
_cell.angle_gamma   90.00
#
_symmetry.space_group_name_H-M   'P 1'
#
loop_
_entity.id
_entity.type
_entity.pdbx_description
1 polymer ?
#
loop_
_entity_poly.entity_id
_entity_poly.type
_entity_poly.pdbx_seq_one_letter_code
_entity_poly.pdbx_strand_id
1 'polypeptide(L)'
;SPHLPDSFHAAWMECLLAVDDPDALVDRVRAKLMSRSDLGMNLSQRIRSVVSLRVVLLHELDRLFGLRAENHTQLMALSRHAPTKHDVYASGTPDMDTLGAMLGITSDTTPSSATNYNLGSLLLDIVGEVAKNATHGMPDMHQQLQTVLGDVRKERVLGVKLWKAQHARLGALDELEMAKTTMQLREPDDPVRDVEKTYKLVALEVPVKRMELEQERAESSANLASKLSPLRYLLHLHRTKQQHHVVDECAVCHDRMPAQRRMWPCAHVFCLSCTARLIKQPSALRCPTCRTPTTERHILLVNDIHPQRPYDARHRGGTGLGTKVDSIVNRVLSLEAGAKCLLFSQWPDMLRLLHQALTSAGVRCLVVAHKKDFDATLHQFKHHPAACVLAMPFKYGANGVNVVEATHVILVEPLLTPGVEAQAINRVHRIGQDKPTTVHKFIVHNSVEEGILVLQHQKQRDYCVKKHDKETVTWTDWTMLLQLDNAAFWNERVTWQSRTLTRQHAKEVFERTMSFELLQTRQRLVDQPTIAVCGVDVAVPVARQLLQDLLEWLAHRVQLHVIHP
;
A
#
# COMPACT_ATOMS: atom_id res chain seq x y z
N SER A 1 -34.84 -24.00 7.93
CA SER A 1 -35.70 -24.54 6.88
C SER A 1 -35.18 -24.06 5.52
N PRO A 2 -35.08 -24.95 4.52
CA PRO A 2 -34.74 -24.60 3.15
C PRO A 2 -35.91 -23.98 2.36
N HIS A 3 -37.12 -24.00 2.94
CA HIS A 3 -38.32 -23.47 2.32
C HIS A 3 -38.76 -22.15 2.96
N LEU A 4 -39.54 -21.40 2.19
CA LEU A 4 -40.32 -20.27 2.66
C LEU A 4 -41.20 -20.71 3.86
N PRO A 5 -41.44 -19.86 4.87
CA PRO A 5 -42.37 -20.20 5.94
C PRO A 5 -43.75 -20.56 5.37
N ASP A 6 -44.33 -21.69 5.77
CA ASP A 6 -45.65 -22.15 5.29
C ASP A 6 -46.75 -21.10 5.51
N SER A 7 -46.61 -20.30 6.58
CA SER A 7 -47.48 -19.17 6.90
C SER A 7 -47.47 -18.08 5.82
N PHE A 8 -46.32 -17.82 5.20
CA PHE A 8 -46.23 -16.86 4.10
C PHE A 8 -46.84 -17.44 2.81
N HIS A 9 -46.60 -18.73 2.53
CA HIS A 9 -47.19 -19.40 1.38
C HIS A 9 -48.72 -19.40 1.42
N ALA A 10 -49.31 -19.70 2.59
CA ALA A 10 -50.75 -19.67 2.80
C ALA A 10 -51.34 -18.25 2.62
N ALA A 11 -50.76 -17.25 3.30
CA ALA A 11 -51.21 -15.86 3.21
C ALA A 11 -51.14 -15.30 1.77
N TRP A 12 -50.08 -15.64 1.04
CA TRP A 12 -49.92 -15.25 -0.36
C TRP A 12 -51.01 -15.84 -1.27
N MET A 13 -51.34 -17.12 -1.08
CA MET A 13 -52.37 -17.80 -1.85
C MET A 13 -53.74 -17.18 -1.63
N GLU A 14 -54.06 -16.80 -0.41
CA GLU A 14 -55.30 -16.09 -0.07
C GLU A 14 -55.35 -14.70 -0.74
N CYS A 15 -54.25 -13.94 -0.72
CA CYS A 15 -54.20 -12.63 -1.36
C CYS A 15 -54.40 -12.67 -2.87
N LEU A 16 -53.82 -13.66 -3.57
CA LEU A 16 -54.01 -13.80 -5.02
C LEU A 16 -55.44 -14.17 -5.41
N LEU A 17 -56.13 -14.94 -4.55
CA LEU A 17 -57.53 -15.31 -4.76
C LEU A 17 -58.49 -14.14 -4.47
N ALA A 18 -58.05 -13.19 -3.65
CA ALA A 18 -58.82 -12.02 -3.23
C ALA A 18 -58.71 -10.80 -4.17
N VAL A 19 -58.11 -10.95 -5.36
CA VAL A 19 -57.94 -9.85 -6.33
C VAL A 19 -59.20 -9.67 -7.18
N ASP A 20 -59.77 -8.46 -7.17
CA ASP A 20 -60.98 -8.12 -7.93
C ASP A 20 -60.78 -8.16 -9.46
N ASP A 21 -59.65 -7.62 -9.93
CA ASP A 21 -59.30 -7.54 -11.35
C ASP A 21 -57.93 -8.19 -11.60
N PRO A 22 -57.92 -9.52 -11.87
CA PRO A 22 -56.72 -10.31 -12.12
C PRO A 22 -55.87 -9.80 -13.29
N ASP A 23 -56.52 -9.36 -14.38
CA ASP A 23 -55.84 -8.97 -15.61
C ASP A 23 -55.17 -7.59 -15.44
N ALA A 24 -55.88 -6.64 -14.83
CA ALA A 24 -55.30 -5.33 -14.56
C ALA A 24 -54.15 -5.40 -13.53
N LEU A 25 -54.19 -6.33 -12.57
CA LEU A 25 -53.07 -6.60 -11.66
C LEU A 25 -51.84 -7.09 -12.44
N VAL A 26 -52.01 -8.05 -13.36
CA VAL A 26 -50.92 -8.59 -14.17
C VAL A 26 -50.27 -7.48 -15.00
N ASP A 27 -51.05 -6.62 -15.63
CA ASP A 27 -50.53 -5.51 -16.43
C ASP A 27 -49.74 -4.50 -15.58
N ARG A 28 -50.24 -4.16 -14.37
CA ARG A 28 -49.52 -3.30 -13.41
C ARG A 28 -48.19 -3.91 -12.98
N VAL A 29 -48.17 -5.19 -12.63
CA VAL A 29 -46.95 -5.91 -12.22
C VAL A 29 -45.93 -5.93 -13.37
N ARG A 30 -46.36 -6.25 -14.60
CA ARG A 30 -45.47 -6.29 -15.77
C ARG A 30 -44.88 -4.91 -16.08
N ALA A 31 -45.70 -3.86 -16.11
CA ALA A 31 -45.25 -2.49 -16.36
C ALA A 31 -44.18 -2.05 -15.34
N LYS A 32 -44.40 -2.38 -14.06
CA LYS A 32 -43.45 -2.06 -12.98
C LYS A 32 -42.12 -2.80 -13.15
N LEU A 33 -42.15 -4.09 -13.48
CA LEU A 33 -40.95 -4.90 -13.69
C LEU A 33 -40.12 -4.47 -14.93
N MET A 34 -40.78 -4.11 -16.04
CA MET A 34 -40.10 -3.70 -17.28
C MET A 34 -39.23 -2.45 -17.10
N SER A 35 -39.58 -1.58 -16.15
CA SER A 35 -38.88 -0.31 -15.91
C SER A 35 -37.62 -0.42 -15.02
N ARG A 36 -37.37 -1.59 -14.41
CA ARG A 36 -36.40 -1.73 -13.30
C ARG A 36 -35.05 -2.32 -13.70
N SER A 37 -35.01 -3.36 -14.52
CA SER A 37 -33.77 -4.05 -14.93
C SER A 37 -34.02 -5.07 -16.05
N ASP A 38 -32.93 -5.58 -16.66
CA ASP A 38 -32.98 -6.68 -17.63
C ASP A 38 -33.62 -7.95 -17.04
N LEU A 39 -33.36 -8.23 -15.75
CA LEU A 39 -34.03 -9.32 -15.02
C LEU A 39 -35.52 -9.05 -14.87
N GLY A 40 -35.91 -7.81 -14.56
CA GLY A 40 -37.32 -7.39 -14.51
C GLY A 40 -38.03 -7.57 -15.85
N MET A 41 -37.38 -7.21 -16.96
CA MET A 41 -37.89 -7.48 -18.31
C MET A 41 -38.11 -8.98 -18.55
N ASN A 42 -37.14 -9.83 -18.22
CA ASN A 42 -37.28 -11.28 -18.37
C ASN A 42 -38.42 -11.87 -17.53
N LEU A 43 -38.56 -11.44 -16.27
CA LEU A 43 -39.68 -11.88 -15.41
C LEU A 43 -41.02 -11.42 -15.97
N SER A 44 -41.10 -10.18 -16.48
CA SER A 44 -42.34 -9.63 -17.07
C SER A 44 -42.82 -10.40 -18.31
N GLN A 45 -41.92 -11.02 -19.07
CA GLN A 45 -42.26 -11.84 -20.23
C GLN A 45 -42.82 -13.23 -19.84
N ARG A 46 -42.42 -13.74 -18.67
CA ARG A 46 -42.88 -15.02 -18.11
C ARG A 46 -44.26 -14.89 -17.43
N ILE A 47 -44.62 -13.69 -16.99
CA ILE A 47 -45.90 -13.40 -16.34
C ILE A 47 -46.92 -12.99 -17.41
N ARG A 48 -47.93 -13.84 -17.65
CA ARG A 48 -49.00 -13.62 -18.65
C ARG A 48 -50.41 -13.66 -18.06
N SER A 49 -50.53 -14.14 -16.83
CA SER A 49 -51.78 -14.38 -16.11
C SER A 49 -51.48 -14.48 -14.61
N VAL A 50 -52.49 -14.42 -13.75
CA VAL A 50 -52.31 -14.60 -12.30
C VAL A 50 -51.74 -15.98 -11.95
N VAL A 51 -52.09 -17.02 -12.73
CA VAL A 51 -51.52 -18.37 -12.55
C VAL A 51 -50.02 -18.40 -12.85
N SER A 52 -49.59 -17.75 -13.94
CA SER A 52 -48.15 -17.68 -14.27
C SER A 52 -47.38 -16.75 -13.33
N LEU A 53 -48.00 -15.67 -12.84
CA LEU A 53 -47.45 -14.82 -11.78
C LEU A 53 -47.11 -15.65 -10.53
N ARG A 54 -48.05 -16.49 -10.08
CA ARG A 54 -47.87 -17.40 -8.94
C ARG A 54 -46.68 -18.33 -9.15
N VAL A 55 -46.63 -19.01 -10.30
CA VAL A 55 -45.57 -20.00 -10.61
C VAL A 55 -44.19 -19.33 -10.66
N VAL A 56 -44.09 -18.16 -11.30
CA VAL A 56 -42.82 -17.43 -11.41
C VAL A 56 -42.34 -16.99 -10.02
N LEU A 57 -43.23 -16.42 -9.20
CA LEU A 57 -42.84 -15.95 -7.86
C LEU A 57 -42.38 -17.09 -6.95
N LEU A 58 -43.14 -18.20 -6.90
CA LEU A 58 -42.78 -19.36 -6.08
C LEU A 58 -41.44 -19.94 -6.52
N HIS A 59 -41.23 -20.08 -7.84
CA HIS A 59 -39.96 -20.57 -8.37
C HIS A 59 -38.77 -19.69 -7.97
N GLU A 60 -38.88 -18.37 -8.07
CA GLU A 60 -37.78 -17.46 -7.71
C GLU A 60 -37.53 -17.41 -6.19
N LEU A 61 -38.59 -17.54 -5.37
CA LEU A 61 -38.44 -17.67 -3.92
C LEU A 61 -37.77 -18.98 -3.54
N ASP A 62 -38.22 -20.12 -4.07
CA ASP A 62 -37.60 -21.43 -3.82
C ASP A 62 -36.14 -21.44 -4.23
N ARG A 63 -35.81 -20.83 -5.37
CA ARG A 63 -34.43 -20.66 -5.82
C ARG A 63 -33.60 -19.85 -4.83
N LEU A 64 -34.12 -18.74 -4.33
CA LEU A 64 -33.43 -17.89 -3.34
C LEU A 64 -33.20 -18.62 -2.02
N PHE A 65 -34.22 -19.29 -1.49
CA PHE A 65 -34.13 -20.00 -0.21
C PHE A 65 -33.31 -21.30 -0.29
N GLY A 66 -33.33 -21.97 -1.44
CA GLY A 66 -32.45 -23.10 -1.74
C GLY A 66 -30.98 -22.70 -1.68
N LEU A 67 -30.60 -21.64 -2.42
CA LEU A 67 -29.23 -21.10 -2.39
C LEU A 67 -28.81 -20.62 -1.00
N ARG A 68 -29.72 -19.98 -0.26
CA ARG A 68 -29.49 -19.59 1.14
C ARG A 68 -29.18 -20.81 2.01
N ALA A 69 -29.99 -21.86 1.93
CA ALA A 69 -29.83 -23.06 2.76
C ALA A 69 -28.54 -23.83 2.46
N GLU A 70 -28.19 -23.94 1.19
CA GLU A 70 -26.93 -24.54 0.75
C GLU A 70 -25.73 -23.76 1.29
N ASN A 71 -25.70 -22.44 1.07
CA ASN A 71 -24.67 -21.55 1.58
C ASN A 71 -24.55 -21.63 3.11
N HIS A 72 -25.66 -21.63 3.84
CA HIS A 72 -25.67 -21.77 5.29
C HIS A 72 -25.03 -23.09 5.73
N THR A 73 -25.39 -24.19 5.08
CA THR A 73 -24.90 -25.53 5.43
C THR A 73 -23.39 -25.64 5.20
N GLN A 74 -22.89 -25.15 4.06
CA GLN A 74 -21.47 -25.13 3.73
C GLN A 74 -20.66 -24.28 4.72
N LEU A 75 -21.15 -23.08 5.07
CA LEU A 75 -20.48 -22.19 6.02
C LEU A 75 -20.43 -22.77 7.44
N MET A 76 -21.52 -23.39 7.89
CA MET A 76 -21.55 -24.00 9.22
C MET A 76 -20.68 -25.26 9.27
N ALA A 77 -20.50 -25.98 8.15
CA ALA A 77 -19.58 -27.11 8.07
C ALA A 77 -18.12 -26.69 8.37
N LEU A 78 -17.67 -25.53 7.87
CA LEU A 78 -16.33 -24.97 8.17
C LEU A 78 -16.06 -24.78 9.66
N SER A 79 -17.11 -24.66 10.48
CA SER A 79 -16.99 -24.39 11.90
C SER A 79 -16.97 -25.65 12.77
N ARG A 80 -17.28 -26.83 12.20
CA ARG A 80 -17.37 -28.10 12.95
C ARG A 80 -16.01 -28.76 13.20
N HIS A 81 -15.04 -28.52 12.32
CA HIS A 81 -13.69 -29.07 12.44
C HIS A 81 -12.64 -28.02 12.07
N ALA A 82 -11.36 -28.37 12.22
CA ALA A 82 -10.30 -27.58 11.61
C ALA A 82 -10.56 -27.55 10.08
N PRO A 83 -10.51 -26.37 9.44
CA PRO A 83 -10.86 -26.26 8.05
C PRO A 83 -9.70 -26.85 7.23
N THR A 84 -9.99 -27.70 6.26
CA THR A 84 -8.98 -28.11 5.28
C THR A 84 -8.95 -27.13 4.11
N LYS A 85 -7.88 -27.18 3.29
CA LYS A 85 -7.83 -26.41 2.03
C LYS A 85 -9.05 -26.70 1.16
N HIS A 86 -9.44 -27.97 1.04
CA HIS A 86 -10.62 -28.38 0.28
C HIS A 86 -11.90 -27.70 0.79
N ASP A 87 -12.12 -27.69 2.12
CA ASP A 87 -13.36 -27.15 2.71
C ASP A 87 -13.52 -25.64 2.46
N VAL A 88 -12.42 -24.88 2.57
CA VAL A 88 -12.43 -23.42 2.41
C VAL A 88 -12.60 -23.00 0.95
N TYR A 89 -12.03 -23.74 0.00
CA TYR A 89 -12.22 -23.49 -1.43
C TYR A 89 -13.60 -23.94 -1.92
N ALA A 90 -14.11 -25.08 -1.44
CA ALA A 90 -15.44 -25.58 -1.79
C ALA A 90 -16.57 -24.65 -1.31
N SER A 91 -16.39 -23.97 -0.19
CA SER A 91 -17.36 -23.01 0.38
C SER A 91 -17.29 -21.60 -0.21
N GLY A 92 -16.37 -21.35 -1.17
CA GLY A 92 -15.90 -20.01 -1.49
C GLY A 92 -16.48 -19.27 -2.70
N THR A 93 -16.92 -19.91 -3.79
CA THR A 93 -16.64 -19.22 -5.10
C THR A 93 -17.62 -19.35 -6.29
N PRO A 94 -18.89 -19.75 -6.15
CA PRO A 94 -19.91 -19.13 -7.04
C PRO A 94 -21.28 -18.84 -6.40
N ASP A 95 -21.74 -19.68 -5.47
CA ASP A 95 -23.14 -19.63 -4.98
C ASP A 95 -23.36 -18.51 -3.96
N MET A 96 -22.30 -18.14 -3.23
CA MET A 96 -22.29 -17.01 -2.32
C MET A 96 -22.41 -15.68 -3.07
N ASP A 97 -21.69 -15.52 -4.16
CA ASP A 97 -21.75 -14.30 -4.99
C ASP A 97 -23.10 -14.22 -5.73
N THR A 98 -23.63 -15.35 -6.16
CA THR A 98 -24.97 -15.46 -6.76
C THR A 98 -26.07 -15.01 -5.78
N LEU A 99 -26.04 -15.50 -4.53
CA LEU A 99 -26.98 -15.07 -3.49
C LEU A 99 -26.81 -13.59 -3.13
N GLY A 100 -25.57 -13.09 -3.09
CA GLY A 100 -25.28 -11.67 -2.87
C GLY A 100 -25.88 -10.78 -3.95
N ALA A 101 -25.71 -11.17 -5.22
CA ALA A 101 -26.27 -10.48 -6.38
C ALA A 101 -27.81 -10.43 -6.30
N MET A 102 -28.47 -11.58 -6.09
CA MET A 102 -29.93 -11.67 -5.95
C MET A 102 -30.51 -10.74 -4.88
N LEU A 103 -29.77 -10.49 -3.78
CA LEU A 103 -30.20 -9.64 -2.68
C LEU A 103 -29.84 -8.16 -2.86
N GLY A 104 -29.09 -7.82 -3.92
CA GLY A 104 -28.60 -6.47 -4.20
C GLY A 104 -27.43 -6.05 -3.30
N ILE A 105 -26.62 -7.00 -2.82
CA ILE A 105 -25.43 -6.72 -2.00
C ILE A 105 -24.22 -6.63 -2.94
N THR A 106 -23.68 -5.42 -3.13
CA THR A 106 -22.46 -5.21 -3.93
C THR A 106 -21.22 -5.59 -3.11
N SER A 107 -20.41 -6.52 -3.59
CA SER A 107 -19.05 -6.74 -3.07
C SER A 107 -18.09 -5.69 -3.65
N ASP A 108 -17.27 -5.05 -2.80
CA ASP A 108 -16.29 -4.01 -3.18
C ASP A 108 -15.20 -4.48 -4.17
N THR A 109 -15.15 -5.76 -4.54
CA THR A 109 -14.00 -6.36 -5.24
C THR A 109 -14.13 -6.50 -6.75
N THR A 110 -15.30 -6.26 -7.37
CA THR A 110 -15.44 -6.30 -8.84
C THR A 110 -16.52 -5.32 -9.34
N PRO A 111 -16.17 -4.24 -10.08
CA PRO A 111 -17.14 -3.21 -10.47
C PRO A 111 -18.02 -3.51 -11.70
N SER A 112 -18.00 -4.70 -12.32
CA SER A 112 -18.44 -4.83 -13.72
C SER A 112 -19.69 -5.66 -14.03
N SER A 113 -20.43 -6.21 -13.07
CA SER A 113 -21.69 -6.93 -13.39
C SER A 113 -22.82 -6.89 -12.33
N ALA A 114 -22.56 -6.39 -11.12
CA ALA A 114 -23.46 -6.57 -9.98
C ALA A 114 -24.63 -5.57 -9.88
N THR A 115 -24.73 -4.57 -10.76
CA THR A 115 -25.77 -3.52 -10.65
C THR A 115 -27.14 -3.93 -11.20
N ASN A 116 -27.27 -5.03 -11.96
CA ASN A 116 -28.50 -5.33 -12.71
C ASN A 116 -29.34 -6.51 -12.15
N TYR A 117 -28.90 -7.22 -11.11
CA TYR A 117 -29.52 -8.49 -10.70
C TYR A 117 -30.15 -8.49 -9.29
N ASN A 118 -30.92 -7.45 -8.93
CA ASN A 118 -31.57 -7.38 -7.60
C ASN A 118 -32.97 -8.05 -7.60
N LEU A 119 -32.98 -9.39 -7.53
CA LEU A 119 -34.20 -10.19 -7.44
C LEU A 119 -35.04 -9.81 -6.20
N GLY A 120 -34.42 -9.59 -5.04
CA GLY A 120 -35.13 -9.27 -3.80
C GLY A 120 -35.98 -8.00 -3.89
N SER A 121 -35.49 -6.95 -4.56
CA SER A 121 -36.28 -5.73 -4.81
C SER A 121 -37.45 -5.95 -5.75
N LEU A 122 -37.26 -6.79 -6.78
CA LEU A 122 -38.31 -7.13 -7.75
C LEU A 122 -39.42 -7.96 -7.08
N LEU A 123 -39.06 -8.90 -6.22
CA LEU A 123 -40.03 -9.69 -5.42
C LEU A 123 -40.87 -8.78 -4.50
N LEU A 124 -40.25 -7.80 -3.85
CA LEU A 124 -40.97 -6.81 -3.02
C LEU A 124 -41.92 -5.93 -3.84
N ASP A 125 -41.51 -5.52 -5.05
CA ASP A 125 -42.35 -4.75 -5.97
C ASP A 125 -43.58 -5.54 -6.43
N ILE A 126 -43.43 -6.84 -6.71
CA ILE A 126 -44.52 -7.76 -7.06
C ILE A 126 -45.49 -7.93 -5.87
N VAL A 127 -44.97 -8.32 -4.71
CA VAL A 127 -45.80 -8.58 -3.52
C VAL A 127 -46.50 -7.32 -3.03
N GLY A 128 -45.83 -6.16 -3.12
CA GLY A 128 -46.44 -4.87 -2.80
C GLY A 128 -47.57 -4.47 -3.76
N GLU A 129 -47.52 -4.89 -5.03
CA GLU A 129 -48.60 -4.63 -5.98
C GLU A 129 -49.80 -5.55 -5.73
N VAL A 130 -49.56 -6.84 -5.43
CA VAL A 130 -50.62 -7.78 -5.07
C VAL A 130 -51.33 -7.35 -3.78
N ALA A 131 -50.58 -6.95 -2.74
CA ALA A 131 -51.16 -6.51 -1.47
C ALA A 131 -52.05 -5.27 -1.60
N LYS A 132 -51.76 -4.36 -2.54
CA LYS A 132 -52.57 -3.14 -2.79
C LYS A 132 -53.89 -3.40 -3.50
N ASN A 133 -54.01 -4.53 -4.21
CA ASN A 133 -55.13 -4.82 -5.10
C ASN A 133 -56.01 -5.99 -4.62
N ALA A 134 -55.76 -6.50 -3.41
CA ALA A 134 -56.59 -7.51 -2.77
C ALA A 134 -57.78 -6.85 -2.01
N THR A 135 -58.98 -7.41 -2.18
CA THR A 135 -60.26 -6.96 -1.59
C THR A 135 -60.26 -6.90 -0.06
N HIS A 136 -59.71 -7.93 0.58
CA HIS A 136 -59.47 -7.97 2.02
C HIS A 136 -57.97 -7.77 2.22
N GLY A 137 -57.57 -6.51 2.44
CA GLY A 137 -56.17 -6.16 2.63
C GLY A 137 -55.55 -7.01 3.74
N MET A 138 -54.47 -7.72 3.42
CA MET A 138 -53.50 -8.19 4.42
C MET A 138 -52.32 -7.22 4.42
N PRO A 139 -52.37 -6.13 5.22
CA PRO A 139 -51.37 -5.07 5.19
C PRO A 139 -49.96 -5.51 5.62
N ASP A 140 -49.82 -6.68 6.24
CA ASP A 140 -48.56 -7.13 6.84
C ASP A 140 -47.70 -8.01 5.90
N MET A 141 -48.22 -8.50 4.77
CA MET A 141 -47.48 -9.45 3.92
C MET A 141 -46.22 -8.83 3.28
N HIS A 142 -46.32 -7.58 2.82
CA HIS A 142 -45.15 -6.86 2.29
C HIS A 142 -44.08 -6.65 3.37
N GLN A 143 -44.50 -6.31 4.59
CA GLN A 143 -43.63 -6.10 5.75
C GLN A 143 -42.99 -7.41 6.22
N GLN A 144 -43.72 -8.52 6.20
CA GLN A 144 -43.21 -9.86 6.49
C GLN A 144 -42.13 -10.26 5.48
N LEU A 145 -42.36 -10.12 4.17
CA LEU A 145 -41.34 -10.44 3.15
C LEU A 145 -40.11 -9.54 3.29
N GLN A 146 -40.32 -8.25 3.55
CA GLN A 146 -39.23 -7.30 3.77
C GLN A 146 -38.37 -7.68 4.98
N THR A 147 -39.00 -8.13 6.07
CA THR A 147 -38.32 -8.60 7.28
C THR A 147 -37.49 -9.85 6.99
N VAL A 148 -38.10 -10.84 6.33
CA VAL A 148 -37.43 -12.09 5.97
C VAL A 148 -36.24 -11.85 5.03
N LEU A 149 -36.40 -11.06 3.97
CA LEU A 149 -35.30 -10.70 3.07
C LEU A 149 -34.21 -9.89 3.80
N GLY A 150 -34.61 -9.04 4.76
CA GLY A 150 -33.68 -8.34 5.65
C GLY A 150 -32.82 -9.27 6.48
N ASP A 151 -33.42 -10.32 7.05
CA ASP A 151 -32.69 -11.32 7.85
C ASP A 151 -31.80 -12.21 6.98
N VAL A 152 -32.25 -12.59 5.78
CA VAL A 152 -31.42 -13.31 4.80
C VAL A 152 -30.21 -12.45 4.37
N ARG A 153 -30.38 -11.13 4.20
CA ARG A 153 -29.26 -10.21 3.94
C ARG A 153 -28.27 -10.17 5.11
N LYS A 154 -28.76 -10.05 6.35
CA LYS A 154 -27.91 -10.07 7.55
C LYS A 154 -27.12 -11.37 7.65
N GLU A 155 -27.80 -12.50 7.43
CA GLU A 155 -27.18 -13.83 7.42
C GLU A 155 -26.07 -13.93 6.36
N ARG A 156 -26.32 -13.46 5.14
CA ARG A 156 -25.31 -13.43 4.07
C ARG A 156 -24.07 -12.63 4.49
N VAL A 157 -24.26 -11.43 5.06
CA VAL A 157 -23.16 -10.57 5.53
C VAL A 157 -22.34 -11.24 6.63
N LEU A 158 -23.02 -11.85 7.62
CA LEU A 158 -22.36 -12.61 8.67
C LEU A 158 -21.64 -13.85 8.12
N GLY A 159 -22.23 -14.51 7.12
CA GLY A 159 -21.64 -15.65 6.42
C GLY A 159 -20.33 -15.29 5.71
N VAL A 160 -20.25 -14.14 5.02
CA VAL A 160 -18.97 -13.63 4.45
C VAL A 160 -17.93 -13.48 5.56
N LYS A 161 -18.31 -12.86 6.68
CA LYS A 161 -17.38 -12.59 7.79
C LYS A 161 -16.85 -13.91 8.37
N LEU A 162 -17.72 -14.89 8.56
CA LEU A 162 -17.34 -16.22 9.03
C LEU A 162 -16.38 -16.89 8.04
N TRP A 163 -16.70 -16.89 6.74
CA TRP A 163 -15.81 -17.46 5.72
C TRP A 163 -14.44 -16.80 5.72
N LYS A 164 -14.37 -15.45 5.77
CA LYS A 164 -13.10 -14.71 5.84
C LYS A 164 -12.30 -15.08 7.09
N ALA A 165 -12.96 -15.22 8.24
CA ALA A 165 -12.31 -15.62 9.48
C ALA A 165 -11.76 -17.06 9.39
N GLN A 166 -12.51 -17.98 8.80
CA GLN A 166 -12.06 -19.37 8.59
C GLN A 166 -10.93 -19.47 7.57
N HIS A 167 -10.97 -18.67 6.51
CA HIS A 167 -9.90 -18.57 5.52
C HIS A 167 -8.60 -18.04 6.14
N ALA A 168 -8.69 -16.97 6.93
CA ALA A 168 -7.55 -16.44 7.68
C ALA A 168 -6.99 -17.47 8.69
N ARG A 169 -7.86 -18.21 9.38
CA ARG A 169 -7.46 -19.31 10.27
C ARG A 169 -6.71 -20.41 9.53
N LEU A 170 -7.19 -20.82 8.35
CA LEU A 170 -6.50 -21.80 7.51
C LEU A 170 -5.12 -21.29 7.08
N GLY A 171 -5.03 -20.03 6.65
CA GLY A 171 -3.75 -19.40 6.28
C GLY A 171 -2.76 -19.41 7.45
N ALA A 172 -3.19 -19.04 8.66
CA ALA A 172 -2.35 -19.09 9.85
C ALA A 172 -1.89 -20.52 10.21
N LEU A 173 -2.74 -21.53 10.03
CA LEU A 173 -2.36 -22.93 10.25
C LEU A 173 -1.32 -23.39 9.21
N ASP A 174 -1.48 -23.01 7.95
CA ASP A 174 -0.52 -23.30 6.86
C ASP A 174 0.82 -22.59 7.13
N GLU A 175 0.80 -21.34 7.58
CA GLU A 175 2.00 -20.60 7.99
C GLU A 175 2.72 -21.27 9.16
N LEU A 176 1.99 -21.75 10.17
CA LEU A 176 2.57 -22.49 11.29
C LEU A 176 3.17 -23.83 10.87
N GLU A 177 2.56 -24.51 9.90
CA GLU A 177 3.09 -25.74 9.33
C GLU A 177 4.37 -25.43 8.53
N MET A 178 4.32 -24.42 7.67
CA MET A 178 5.46 -23.94 6.90
C MET A 178 6.62 -23.47 7.79
N ALA A 179 6.35 -22.80 8.91
CA ALA A 179 7.37 -22.34 9.84
C ALA A 179 8.16 -23.49 10.51
N LYS A 180 7.58 -24.69 10.60
CA LYS A 180 8.25 -25.90 11.12
C LYS A 180 9.04 -26.64 10.06
N THR A 181 8.82 -26.33 8.77
CA THR A 181 9.53 -27.00 7.69
C THR A 181 11.01 -26.65 7.72
N THR A 182 11.85 -27.67 7.61
CA THR A 182 13.30 -27.50 7.51
C THR A 182 13.72 -27.70 6.06
N MET A 183 14.90 -27.19 5.70
CA MET A 183 15.50 -27.54 4.41
C MET A 183 15.74 -29.05 4.34
N GLN A 184 15.35 -29.67 3.23
CA GLN A 184 15.40 -31.10 2.97
C GLN A 184 16.14 -31.35 1.66
N LEU A 185 16.85 -32.48 1.60
CA LEU A 185 17.42 -32.96 0.34
C LEU A 185 16.31 -33.59 -0.49
N ARG A 186 16.21 -33.19 -1.76
CA ARG A 186 15.24 -33.73 -2.71
C ARG A 186 15.72 -35.07 -3.24
N GLU A 187 14.85 -36.09 -3.14
CA GLU A 187 15.06 -37.38 -3.80
C GLU A 187 14.83 -37.27 -5.32
N PRO A 188 15.51 -38.07 -6.16
CA PRO A 188 15.47 -37.94 -7.63
C PRO A 188 14.07 -38.01 -8.25
N ASP A 189 13.17 -38.78 -7.64
CA ASP A 189 11.84 -39.10 -8.16
C ASP A 189 10.69 -38.34 -7.46
N ASP A 190 11.00 -37.43 -6.52
CA ASP A 190 9.97 -36.71 -5.76
C ASP A 190 9.39 -35.54 -6.60
N PRO A 191 8.08 -35.53 -6.93
CA PRO A 191 7.47 -34.40 -7.61
C PRO A 191 7.40 -33.20 -6.68
N VAL A 192 8.14 -32.13 -7.00
CA VAL A 192 8.24 -30.93 -6.15
C VAL A 192 7.48 -29.76 -6.78
N ARG A 193 6.61 -29.14 -5.99
CA ARG A 193 5.90 -27.91 -6.38
C ARG A 193 6.89 -26.74 -6.43
N ASP A 194 6.61 -25.73 -7.24
CA ASP A 194 7.54 -24.57 -7.37
C ASP A 194 7.87 -23.88 -6.04
N VAL A 195 6.89 -23.79 -5.14
CA VAL A 195 7.05 -23.21 -3.79
C VAL A 195 7.97 -24.06 -2.91
N GLU A 196 8.01 -25.36 -3.14
CA GLU A 196 8.80 -26.30 -2.35
C GLU A 196 10.27 -26.30 -2.74
N LYS A 197 10.61 -25.81 -3.94
CA LYS A 197 12.01 -25.66 -4.40
C LYS A 197 12.85 -24.77 -3.49
N THR A 198 12.21 -23.91 -2.69
CA THR A 198 12.92 -23.02 -1.74
C THR A 198 13.55 -23.78 -0.58
N TYR A 199 12.96 -24.91 -0.17
CA TYR A 199 13.42 -25.68 0.98
C TYR A 199 13.73 -27.16 0.65
N LYS A 200 13.17 -27.73 -0.43
CA LYS A 200 13.58 -29.02 -0.99
C LYS A 200 14.63 -28.79 -2.07
N LEU A 201 15.89 -29.02 -1.73
CA LEU A 201 17.04 -28.70 -2.57
C LEU A 201 17.62 -29.95 -3.21
N VAL A 202 18.12 -29.83 -4.44
CA VAL A 202 18.96 -30.87 -5.04
C VAL A 202 20.35 -30.82 -4.40
N ALA A 203 21.06 -31.96 -4.33
CA ALA A 203 22.41 -32.03 -3.75
C ALA A 203 23.39 -30.96 -4.29
N LEU A 204 23.31 -30.64 -5.58
CA LEU A 204 24.14 -29.61 -6.23
C LEU A 204 23.76 -28.18 -5.86
N GLU A 205 22.53 -27.94 -5.40
CA GLU A 205 22.05 -26.61 -4.99
C GLU A 205 22.42 -26.28 -3.54
N VAL A 206 22.71 -27.30 -2.72
CA VAL A 206 23.03 -27.12 -1.29
C VAL A 206 24.22 -26.17 -1.06
N PRO A 207 25.38 -26.29 -1.75
CA PRO A 207 26.49 -25.37 -1.55
C PRO A 207 26.14 -23.93 -1.95
N VAL A 208 25.38 -23.76 -3.04
CA VAL A 208 24.93 -22.44 -3.50
C VAL A 208 24.01 -21.80 -2.46
N LYS A 209 23.04 -22.57 -1.95
CA LYS A 209 22.11 -22.07 -0.93
C LYS A 209 22.82 -21.75 0.39
N ARG A 210 23.85 -22.52 0.77
CA ARG A 210 24.69 -22.21 1.93
C ARG A 210 25.40 -20.86 1.77
N MET A 211 26.02 -20.62 0.62
CA MET A 211 26.71 -19.34 0.36
C MET A 211 25.73 -18.15 0.40
N GLU A 212 24.54 -18.31 -0.18
CA GLU A 212 23.48 -17.29 -0.16
C GLU A 212 23.07 -16.95 1.29
N LEU A 213 22.82 -17.96 2.13
CA LEU A 213 22.44 -17.76 3.54
C LEU A 213 23.58 -17.17 4.37
N GLU A 214 24.83 -17.54 4.10
CA GLU A 214 26.01 -16.95 4.77
C GLU A 214 26.18 -15.47 4.42
N GLN A 215 25.97 -15.11 3.15
CA GLN A 215 25.94 -13.72 2.71
C GLN A 215 24.81 -12.94 3.42
N GLU A 216 23.58 -13.47 3.40
CA GLU A 216 22.43 -12.82 4.03
C GLU A 216 22.63 -12.65 5.54
N ARG A 217 23.22 -13.65 6.21
CA ARG A 217 23.61 -13.56 7.62
C ARG A 217 24.59 -12.43 7.86
N ALA A 218 25.61 -12.29 7.02
CA ALA A 218 26.62 -11.23 7.15
C ALA A 218 26.01 -9.83 6.96
N GLU A 219 25.20 -9.65 5.92
CA GLU A 219 24.49 -8.40 5.63
C GLU A 219 23.52 -8.03 6.77
N SER A 220 22.71 -8.99 7.21
CA SER A 220 21.74 -8.81 8.30
C SER A 220 22.41 -8.49 9.64
N SER A 221 23.55 -9.14 9.94
CA SER A 221 24.32 -8.88 11.16
C SER A 221 24.90 -7.46 11.16
N ALA A 222 25.43 -7.01 10.03
CA ALA A 222 25.94 -5.64 9.88
C ALA A 222 24.81 -4.60 10.02
N ASN A 223 23.65 -4.86 9.42
CA ASN A 223 22.47 -4.01 9.55
C ASN A 223 21.98 -3.93 11.00
N LEU A 224 21.84 -5.08 11.67
CA LEU A 224 21.45 -5.14 13.08
C LEU A 224 22.40 -4.34 13.96
N ALA A 225 23.72 -4.51 13.79
CA ALA A 225 24.72 -3.73 14.53
C ALA A 225 24.57 -2.21 14.30
N SER A 226 24.32 -1.79 13.06
CA SER A 226 24.07 -0.39 12.70
C SER A 226 22.81 0.17 13.37
N LYS A 227 21.75 -0.64 13.53
CA LYS A 227 20.49 -0.22 14.17
C LYS A 227 20.53 -0.27 15.71
N LEU A 228 21.34 -1.14 16.30
CA LEU A 228 21.49 -1.25 17.75
C LEU A 228 22.10 0.01 18.39
N SER A 229 23.03 0.68 17.70
CA SER A 229 23.67 1.90 18.21
C SER A 229 22.67 3.06 18.42
N PRO A 230 21.86 3.46 17.41
CA PRO A 230 20.75 4.40 17.61
C PRO A 230 19.78 3.99 18.71
N LEU A 231 19.39 2.71 18.79
CA LEU A 231 18.47 2.24 19.81
C LEU A 231 19.05 2.44 21.23
N ARG A 232 20.31 2.05 21.45
CA ARG A 232 21.00 2.25 22.73
C ARG A 232 21.05 3.73 23.11
N TYR A 233 21.31 4.60 22.14
CA TYR A 233 21.33 6.05 22.36
C TYR A 233 19.95 6.62 22.69
N LEU A 234 18.90 6.22 21.97
CA LEU A 234 17.53 6.64 22.27
C LEU A 234 17.08 6.17 23.66
N LEU A 235 17.42 4.94 24.04
CA LEU A 235 17.17 4.42 25.39
C LEU A 235 17.95 5.21 26.46
N HIS A 236 19.20 5.59 26.18
CA HIS A 236 19.99 6.45 27.06
C HIS A 236 19.35 7.83 27.22
N LEU A 237 18.94 8.48 26.13
CA LEU A 237 18.21 9.77 26.15
C LEU A 237 16.91 9.69 26.93
N HIS A 238 16.17 8.59 26.81
CA HIS A 238 14.93 8.39 27.57
C HIS A 238 15.20 8.32 29.07
N ARG A 239 16.25 7.60 29.50
CA ARG A 239 16.65 7.52 30.92
C ARG A 239 17.14 8.87 31.46
N THR A 240 17.96 9.60 30.72
CA THR A 240 18.52 10.89 31.18
C THR A 240 17.47 12.00 31.21
N LYS A 241 16.48 12.00 30.31
CA LYS A 241 15.32 12.92 30.41
C LYS A 241 14.53 12.76 31.71
N GLN A 242 14.50 11.57 32.32
CA GLN A 242 13.84 11.35 33.61
C GLN A 242 14.68 11.85 34.82
N GLN A 243 15.97 12.10 34.63
CA GLN A 243 16.92 12.43 35.71
C GLN A 243 17.43 13.88 35.69
N HIS A 244 16.90 14.76 34.83
CA HIS A 244 17.29 16.17 34.68
C HIS A 244 18.79 16.47 34.44
N HIS A 245 19.64 15.45 34.30
CA HIS A 245 21.06 15.61 33.94
C HIS A 245 21.26 15.29 32.46
N VAL A 246 21.21 16.32 31.62
CA VAL A 246 21.67 16.23 30.23
C VAL A 246 23.19 16.37 30.27
N VAL A 247 23.92 15.38 29.74
CA VAL A 247 25.36 15.49 29.49
C VAL A 247 25.53 16.53 28.37
N ASP A 248 25.68 17.78 28.79
CA ASP A 248 25.72 18.96 27.93
C ASP A 248 27.12 19.25 27.39
N GLU A 249 28.13 18.41 27.67
CA GLU A 249 29.52 18.64 27.30
C GLU A 249 30.15 17.46 26.55
N CYS A 250 31.08 17.77 25.67
CA CYS A 250 31.86 16.77 24.94
C CYS A 250 32.97 16.22 25.84
N ALA A 251 33.00 14.91 26.08
CA ALA A 251 34.02 14.27 26.93
C ALA A 251 35.47 14.33 26.41
N VAL A 252 35.72 14.97 25.26
CA VAL A 252 37.07 15.14 24.68
C VAL A 252 37.58 16.57 24.80
N CYS A 253 36.73 17.57 24.51
CA CYS A 253 37.13 18.98 24.56
C CYS A 253 36.48 19.76 25.72
N HIS A 254 35.53 19.15 26.44
CA HIS A 254 34.73 19.79 27.49
C HIS A 254 33.87 20.98 27.02
N ASP A 255 33.82 21.25 25.71
CA ASP A 255 32.91 22.25 25.16
C ASP A 255 31.47 21.75 25.23
N ARG A 256 30.54 22.72 25.31
CA ARG A 256 29.11 22.44 25.22
C ARG A 256 28.76 21.67 23.94
N MET A 257 27.97 20.63 24.08
CA MET A 257 27.63 19.70 23.00
C MET A 257 26.81 20.43 21.91
N PRO A 258 27.29 20.47 20.66
CA PRO A 258 26.56 21.09 19.57
C PRO A 258 25.34 20.26 19.14
N ALA A 259 24.38 20.92 18.48
CA ALA A 259 23.17 20.29 17.93
C ALA A 259 23.50 19.16 16.92
N GLN A 260 24.60 19.31 16.18
CA GLN A 260 25.14 18.25 15.33
C GLN A 260 26.32 17.57 16.03
N ARG A 261 26.22 16.26 16.23
CA ARG A 261 27.18 15.48 17.00
C ARG A 261 27.33 14.08 16.44
N ARG A 262 28.45 13.42 16.76
CA ARG A 262 28.78 12.09 16.26
C ARG A 262 28.53 11.07 17.35
N MET A 263 27.69 10.10 17.04
CA MET A 263 27.36 8.98 17.91
C MET A 263 28.15 7.75 17.49
N TRP A 264 28.84 7.15 18.46
CA TRP A 264 29.65 5.96 18.28
C TRP A 264 28.81 4.69 18.52
N PRO A 265 29.24 3.49 18.08
CA PRO A 265 28.47 2.24 18.24
C PRO A 265 28.11 1.86 19.68
N CYS A 266 28.89 2.36 20.63
CA CYS A 266 28.66 2.24 22.07
C CYS A 266 27.68 3.28 22.63
N ALA A 267 27.01 4.04 21.77
CA ALA A 267 26.09 5.14 22.09
C ALA A 267 26.71 6.38 22.77
N HIS A 268 28.04 6.44 22.93
CA HIS A 268 28.71 7.67 23.36
C HIS A 268 28.73 8.70 22.24
N VAL A 269 28.63 9.97 22.62
CA VAL A 269 28.47 11.08 21.68
C VAL A 269 29.55 12.13 21.89
N PHE A 270 30.09 12.64 20.79
CA PHE A 270 31.15 13.64 20.78
C PHE A 270 30.87 14.70 19.71
N CYS A 271 31.49 15.87 19.85
CA CYS A 271 31.36 16.92 18.83
C CYS A 271 32.02 16.50 17.50
N LEU A 272 31.60 17.16 16.42
CA LEU A 272 32.09 16.89 15.06
C LEU A 272 33.62 17.05 14.95
N SER A 273 34.16 18.12 15.54
CA SER A 273 35.59 18.45 15.46
C SER A 273 36.48 17.45 16.21
N CYS A 274 36.07 17.00 17.39
CA CYS A 274 36.79 15.98 18.15
C CYS A 274 36.76 14.62 17.45
N THR A 275 35.61 14.23 16.91
CA THR A 275 35.50 12.96 16.17
C THR A 275 36.33 12.97 14.90
N ALA A 276 36.32 14.07 14.13
CA ALA A 276 37.14 14.21 12.94
C ALA A 276 38.65 14.15 13.24
N ARG A 277 39.09 14.69 14.38
CA ARG A 277 40.48 14.57 14.84
C ARG A 277 40.85 13.13 15.19
N LEU A 278 39.95 12.40 15.86
CA LEU A 278 40.16 11.00 16.24
C LEU A 278 40.25 10.09 15.01
N ILE A 279 39.43 10.32 13.98
CA ILE A 279 39.46 9.54 12.73
C ILE A 279 40.78 9.69 11.98
N LYS A 280 41.39 10.88 12.01
CA LYS A 280 42.66 11.18 11.32
C LYS A 280 43.90 10.56 12.00
N GLN A 281 43.77 10.00 13.19
CA GLN A 281 44.90 9.39 13.87
C GLN A 281 45.20 8.00 13.27
N PRO A 282 46.49 7.64 13.10
CA PRO A 282 46.90 6.37 12.48
C PRO A 282 46.63 5.14 13.36
N SER A 283 46.26 5.33 14.63
CA SER A 283 45.92 4.25 15.56
C SER A 283 44.51 3.69 15.33
N ALA A 284 44.28 2.44 15.76
CA ALA A 284 42.95 1.84 15.77
C ALA A 284 41.92 2.75 16.48
N LEU A 285 40.87 3.13 15.75
CA LEU A 285 39.85 4.08 16.20
C LEU A 285 39.07 3.48 17.38
N ARG A 286 39.15 4.13 18.55
CA ARG A 286 38.54 3.66 19.81
C ARG A 286 37.75 4.77 20.48
N CYS A 287 36.63 4.41 21.09
CA CYS A 287 35.78 5.37 21.79
C CYS A 287 36.55 6.02 22.95
N PRO A 288 36.61 7.36 23.04
CA PRO A 288 37.28 8.04 24.15
C PRO A 288 36.74 7.68 25.54
N THR A 289 35.44 7.38 25.65
CA THR A 289 34.79 7.10 26.94
C THR A 289 34.94 5.64 27.38
N CYS A 290 34.69 4.69 26.48
CA CYS A 290 34.64 3.26 26.83
C CYS A 290 35.66 2.37 26.11
N ARG A 291 36.53 2.97 25.27
CA ARG A 291 37.60 2.30 24.52
C ARG A 291 37.18 1.18 23.56
N THR A 292 35.88 1.01 23.35
CA THR A 292 35.32 0.09 22.35
C THR A 292 35.90 0.43 20.97
N PRO A 293 36.51 -0.53 20.26
CA PRO A 293 37.04 -0.31 18.92
C PRO A 293 35.89 -0.09 17.92
N THR A 294 36.11 0.78 16.94
CA THR A 294 35.12 1.09 15.91
C THR A 294 35.82 1.37 14.58
N THR A 295 35.03 1.44 13.52
CA THR A 295 35.43 2.02 12.24
C THR A 295 34.63 3.30 11.99
N GLU A 296 35.13 4.18 11.13
CA GLU A 296 34.45 5.43 10.75
C GLU A 296 33.03 5.18 10.24
N ARG A 297 32.84 4.09 9.48
CA ARG A 297 31.55 3.69 8.89
C ARG A 297 30.45 3.45 9.93
N HIS A 298 30.81 3.11 11.17
CA HIS A 298 29.84 2.85 12.24
C HIS A 298 29.58 4.07 13.13
N ILE A 299 30.19 5.23 12.82
CA ILE A 299 29.96 6.48 13.53
C ILE A 299 28.86 7.25 12.80
N LEU A 300 27.75 7.50 13.51
CA LEU A 300 26.56 8.11 12.94
C LEU A 300 26.47 9.60 13.28
N LEU A 301 25.86 10.38 12.38
CA LEU A 301 25.50 11.76 12.66
C LEU A 301 24.18 11.80 13.44
N VAL A 302 24.19 12.47 14.58
CA VAL A 302 22.98 12.82 15.33
C VAL A 302 22.80 14.33 15.18
N ASN A 303 21.63 14.72 14.68
CA ASN A 303 21.23 16.12 14.60
C ASN A 303 19.98 16.29 15.46
N ASP A 304 20.02 17.23 16.39
CA ASP A 304 18.82 17.67 17.08
C ASP A 304 17.93 18.39 16.05
N ILE A 305 16.75 17.84 15.80
CA ILE A 305 15.75 18.49 14.96
C ILE A 305 15.16 19.61 15.80
N HIS A 306 15.64 20.85 15.59
CA HIS A 306 14.95 22.02 16.10
C HIS A 306 13.86 22.44 15.10
N PRO A 307 12.57 22.41 15.49
CA PRO A 307 11.46 22.77 14.61
C PRO A 307 11.42 24.24 14.18
N GLN A 308 12.40 25.08 14.55
CA GLN A 308 12.29 26.54 14.45
C GLN A 308 13.55 27.28 13.99
N ARG A 309 14.55 26.64 13.37
CA ARG A 309 15.61 27.45 12.73
C ARG A 309 15.14 27.92 11.35
N PRO A 310 15.03 29.24 11.10
CA PRO A 310 14.82 29.74 9.75
C PRO A 310 16.00 29.30 8.89
N TYR A 311 15.71 28.93 7.64
CA TYR A 311 16.70 28.69 6.60
C TYR A 311 17.66 29.89 6.50
N ASP A 312 18.89 29.74 7.00
CA ASP A 312 19.88 30.82 6.95
C ASP A 312 20.67 30.71 5.64
N ALA A 313 20.24 31.48 4.64
CA ALA A 313 20.84 31.50 3.30
C ALA A 313 22.34 31.88 3.30
N ARG A 314 22.89 32.35 4.44
CA ARG A 314 24.29 32.77 4.59
C ARG A 314 25.24 31.63 4.97
N HIS A 315 24.75 30.48 5.40
CA HIS A 315 25.56 29.28 5.57
C HIS A 315 25.34 28.35 4.38
N ARG A 316 26.43 27.88 3.74
CA ARG A 316 26.42 26.77 2.75
C ARG A 316 26.00 25.42 3.36
N GLY A 317 25.16 25.41 4.40
CA GLY A 317 24.54 24.21 4.94
C GLY A 317 23.18 24.10 4.30
N GLY A 318 23.00 23.14 3.39
CA GLY A 318 21.69 22.81 2.83
C GLY A 318 20.68 22.41 3.91
N THR A 319 19.46 22.09 3.49
CA THR A 319 18.35 21.64 4.36
C THR A 319 18.69 20.38 5.18
N GLY A 320 19.78 19.68 4.83
CA GLY A 320 20.17 18.41 5.44
C GLY A 320 19.30 17.25 4.99
N LEU A 321 18.42 17.47 4.00
CA LEU A 321 17.48 16.49 3.44
C LEU A 321 17.93 15.91 2.09
N GLY A 322 19.11 16.31 1.59
CA GLY A 322 19.74 15.79 0.38
C GLY A 322 19.99 16.85 -0.71
N THR A 323 20.96 16.59 -1.58
CA THR A 323 21.45 17.54 -2.60
C THR A 323 20.36 17.95 -3.60
N LYS A 324 19.46 17.02 -3.94
CA LYS A 324 18.36 17.25 -4.88
C LYS A 324 17.31 18.21 -4.29
N VAL A 325 16.94 17.99 -3.04
CA VAL A 325 15.99 18.82 -2.29
C VAL A 325 16.55 20.23 -2.15
N ASP A 326 17.83 20.34 -1.76
CA ASP A 326 18.53 21.63 -1.65
C ASP A 326 18.53 22.38 -2.98
N SER A 327 18.80 21.68 -4.08
CA SER A 327 18.80 22.28 -5.42
C SER A 327 17.41 22.79 -5.84
N ILE A 328 16.35 22.04 -5.53
CA ILE A 328 14.97 22.45 -5.82
C ILE A 328 14.58 23.68 -5.00
N VAL A 329 14.87 23.68 -3.69
CA VAL A 329 14.60 24.82 -2.80
C VAL A 329 15.35 26.06 -3.29
N ASN A 330 16.64 25.94 -3.58
CA ASN A 330 17.45 27.04 -4.11
C ASN A 330 16.91 27.57 -5.45
N ARG A 331 16.46 26.69 -6.34
CA ARG A 331 15.84 27.10 -7.59
C ARG A 331 14.57 27.90 -7.34
N VAL A 332 13.68 27.44 -6.44
CA VAL A 332 12.44 28.16 -6.10
C VAL A 332 12.75 29.52 -5.50
N LEU A 333 13.75 29.62 -4.61
CA LEU A 333 14.17 30.89 -4.00
C LEU A 333 14.79 31.86 -5.01
N SER A 334 15.36 31.36 -6.11
CA SER A 334 15.94 32.19 -7.19
C SER A 334 14.93 32.71 -8.20
N LEU A 335 13.65 32.29 -8.11
CA LEU A 335 12.62 32.75 -9.03
C LEU A 335 12.25 34.22 -8.76
N GLU A 336 11.71 34.88 -9.78
CA GLU A 336 11.25 36.28 -9.67
C GLU A 336 10.16 36.43 -8.60
N ALA A 337 10.14 37.60 -7.95
CA ALA A 337 9.14 37.91 -6.94
C ALA A 337 7.72 37.84 -7.55
N GLY A 338 6.86 37.01 -6.96
CA GLY A 338 5.50 36.77 -7.46
C GLY A 338 5.36 35.62 -8.47
N ALA A 339 6.44 34.94 -8.83
CA ALA A 339 6.38 33.76 -9.70
C ALA A 339 5.61 32.61 -9.03
N LYS A 340 4.73 31.96 -9.77
CA LYS A 340 3.98 30.77 -9.33
C LYS A 340 4.52 29.53 -10.02
N CYS A 341 4.67 28.45 -9.25
CA CYS A 341 5.29 27.24 -9.73
C CYS A 341 4.45 26.00 -9.44
N LEU A 342 4.33 25.10 -10.42
CA LEU A 342 3.86 23.74 -10.21
C LEU A 342 5.04 22.81 -9.97
N LEU A 343 4.93 21.97 -8.95
CA LEU A 343 5.94 20.97 -8.60
C LEU A 343 5.32 19.58 -8.69
N PHE A 344 5.86 18.74 -9.57
CA PHE A 344 5.36 17.39 -9.81
C PHE A 344 6.33 16.34 -9.32
N SER A 345 5.80 15.34 -8.63
CA SER A 345 6.50 14.09 -8.29
C SER A 345 5.53 12.91 -8.34
N GLN A 346 6.01 11.73 -8.74
CA GLN A 346 5.30 10.47 -8.64
C GLN A 346 5.29 9.94 -7.20
N TRP A 347 6.18 10.45 -6.35
CA TRP A 347 6.37 10.00 -4.97
C TRP A 347 5.70 10.97 -3.98
N PRO A 348 4.60 10.58 -3.32
CA PRO A 348 3.94 11.43 -2.33
C PRO A 348 4.87 11.84 -1.17
N ASP A 349 5.81 10.98 -0.80
CA ASP A 349 6.77 11.24 0.28
C ASP A 349 7.74 12.37 -0.07
N MET A 350 8.18 12.42 -1.33
CA MET A 350 9.02 13.50 -1.84
C MET A 350 8.28 14.83 -1.82
N LEU A 351 6.99 14.85 -2.17
CA LEU A 351 6.16 16.05 -2.07
C LEU A 351 6.05 16.55 -0.62
N ARG A 352 5.85 15.64 0.35
CA ARG A 352 5.81 15.99 1.79
C ARG A 352 7.12 16.58 2.27
N LEU A 353 8.24 16.00 1.86
CA LEU A 353 9.57 16.45 2.21
C LEU A 353 9.87 17.83 1.62
N LEU A 354 9.58 18.04 0.33
CA LEU A 354 9.75 19.33 -0.34
C LEU A 354 8.85 20.41 0.27
N HIS A 355 7.62 20.07 0.65
CA HIS A 355 6.75 20.98 1.38
C HIS A 355 7.37 21.46 2.69
N GLN A 356 7.93 20.56 3.50
CA GLN A 356 8.62 20.92 4.74
C GLN A 356 9.84 21.82 4.48
N ALA A 357 10.65 21.46 3.48
CA ALA A 357 11.86 22.19 3.13
C ALA A 357 11.54 23.62 2.62
N LEU A 358 10.57 23.75 1.71
CA LEU A 358 10.14 25.05 1.16
C LEU A 358 9.49 25.93 2.23
N THR A 359 8.65 25.36 3.08
CA THR A 359 8.02 26.11 4.18
C THR A 359 9.05 26.62 5.18
N SER A 360 10.08 25.81 5.49
CA SER A 360 11.19 26.21 6.35
C SER A 360 12.05 27.32 5.73
N ALA A 361 12.08 27.38 4.40
CA ALA A 361 12.72 28.45 3.63
C ALA A 361 11.86 29.71 3.46
N GLY A 362 10.68 29.77 4.10
CA GLY A 362 9.76 30.90 4.00
C GLY A 362 8.93 30.94 2.72
N VAL A 363 8.96 29.86 1.91
CA VAL A 363 8.15 29.74 0.69
C VAL A 363 6.81 29.09 1.02
N ARG A 364 5.71 29.71 0.59
CA ARG A 364 4.38 29.11 0.71
C ARG A 364 4.24 27.96 -0.29
N CYS A 365 4.10 26.74 0.24
CA CYS A 365 3.90 25.54 -0.55
C CYS A 365 2.52 24.92 -0.22
N LEU A 366 1.69 24.72 -1.23
CA LEU A 366 0.40 24.03 -1.15
C LEU A 366 0.57 22.61 -1.69
N VAL A 367 -0.01 21.61 -1.02
CA VAL A 367 0.14 20.19 -1.41
C VAL A 367 -1.22 19.57 -1.69
N VAL A 368 -1.37 18.94 -2.86
CA VAL A 368 -2.52 18.08 -3.15
C VAL A 368 -2.23 16.65 -2.70
N ALA A 369 -2.68 16.29 -1.50
CA ALA A 369 -2.55 14.93 -0.97
C ALA A 369 -3.65 13.99 -1.48
N HIS A 370 -4.90 14.46 -1.54
CA HIS A 370 -6.07 13.67 -1.95
C HIS A 370 -6.89 14.40 -3.01
N LYS A 371 -7.68 13.63 -3.77
CA LYS A 371 -8.56 14.16 -4.83
C LYS A 371 -9.60 15.14 -4.29
N LYS A 372 -10.12 14.90 -3.09
CA LYS A 372 -11.14 15.74 -2.43
C LYS A 372 -10.65 17.16 -2.11
N ASP A 373 -9.35 17.33 -1.91
CA ASP A 373 -8.75 18.61 -1.50
C ASP A 373 -8.28 19.42 -2.73
N PHE A 374 -8.40 18.84 -3.93
CA PHE A 374 -7.84 19.37 -5.17
C PHE A 374 -8.41 20.73 -5.54
N ASP A 375 -9.74 20.85 -5.60
CA ASP A 375 -10.41 22.07 -6.08
C ASP A 375 -10.19 23.25 -5.12
N ALA A 376 -10.25 23.00 -3.81
CA ALA A 376 -9.99 24.00 -2.79
C ALA A 376 -8.54 24.51 -2.83
N THR A 377 -7.57 23.58 -2.93
CA THR A 377 -6.14 23.92 -3.00
C THR A 377 -5.79 24.66 -4.29
N LEU A 378 -6.40 24.25 -5.41
CA LEU A 378 -6.21 24.91 -6.69
C LEU A 378 -6.78 26.32 -6.68
N HIS A 379 -7.99 26.51 -6.14
CA HIS A 379 -8.58 27.85 -5.99
C HIS A 379 -7.68 28.76 -5.14
N GLN A 380 -7.16 28.24 -4.02
CA GLN A 380 -6.20 28.95 -3.20
C GLN A 380 -4.95 29.34 -3.99
N PHE A 381 -4.37 28.42 -4.76
CA PHE A 381 -3.19 28.69 -5.58
C PHE A 381 -3.44 29.79 -6.62
N LYS A 382 -4.60 29.77 -7.30
CA LYS A 382 -4.94 30.74 -8.35
C LYS A 382 -5.10 32.16 -7.83
N HIS A 383 -5.84 32.34 -6.74
CA HIS A 383 -6.20 33.65 -6.22
C HIS A 383 -5.19 34.25 -5.24
N HIS A 384 -4.17 33.49 -4.82
CA HIS A 384 -3.18 34.01 -3.88
C HIS A 384 -2.26 35.06 -4.53
N PRO A 385 -2.05 36.24 -3.90
CA PRO A 385 -1.28 37.34 -4.49
C PRO A 385 0.25 37.15 -4.39
N ALA A 386 0.73 36.39 -3.41
CA ALA A 386 2.16 36.08 -3.24
C ALA A 386 2.59 34.84 -4.04
N ALA A 387 3.89 34.80 -4.40
CA ALA A 387 4.55 33.64 -4.99
C ALA A 387 4.26 32.37 -4.17
N CYS A 388 3.84 31.31 -4.84
CA CYS A 388 3.41 30.07 -4.22
C CYS A 388 3.86 28.89 -5.07
N VAL A 389 4.20 27.78 -4.41
CA VAL A 389 4.42 26.48 -5.05
C VAL A 389 3.18 25.62 -4.85
N LEU A 390 2.68 24.99 -5.91
CA LEU A 390 1.66 23.94 -5.83
C LEU A 390 2.33 22.60 -6.13
N ALA A 391 2.51 21.80 -5.08
CA ALA A 391 3.07 20.47 -5.13
C ALA A 391 1.97 19.42 -5.33
N MET A 392 2.07 18.61 -6.38
CA MET A 392 1.03 17.65 -6.74
C MET A 392 1.54 16.39 -7.44
N PRO A 393 0.91 15.23 -7.21
CA PRO A 393 1.19 14.02 -7.96
C PRO A 393 0.89 14.14 -9.47
N PHE A 394 1.70 13.50 -10.32
CA PHE A 394 1.49 13.47 -11.79
C PHE A 394 0.08 13.02 -12.20
N LYS A 395 -0.51 12.05 -11.48
CA LYS A 395 -1.88 11.56 -11.72
C LYS A 395 -2.96 12.65 -11.65
N TYR A 396 -2.73 13.72 -10.88
CA TYR A 396 -3.67 14.84 -10.81
C TYR A 396 -3.41 15.89 -11.88
N GLY A 397 -2.21 15.93 -12.47
CA GLY A 397 -1.91 16.72 -13.67
C GLY A 397 -2.57 16.16 -14.94
N ALA A 398 -2.93 14.87 -14.95
CA ALA A 398 -3.54 14.21 -16.10
C ALA A 398 -5.05 14.54 -16.31
N ASN A 399 -5.78 14.94 -15.26
CA ASN A 399 -7.24 15.02 -15.23
C ASN A 399 -7.89 16.30 -15.84
N GLY A 400 -7.23 16.99 -16.77
CA GLY A 400 -7.90 18.06 -17.55
C GLY A 400 -7.87 19.48 -16.97
N VAL A 401 -7.01 19.76 -15.98
CA VAL A 401 -7.03 21.01 -15.20
C VAL A 401 -6.30 22.16 -15.93
N ASN A 402 -6.82 23.39 -15.88
CA ASN A 402 -6.20 24.57 -16.49
C ASN A 402 -5.51 25.47 -15.44
N VAL A 403 -4.18 25.58 -15.48
CA VAL A 403 -3.39 26.31 -14.47
C VAL A 403 -2.41 27.30 -15.13
N VAL A 404 -2.97 28.26 -15.87
CA VAL A 404 -2.22 29.33 -16.56
C VAL A 404 -1.60 30.34 -15.60
N GLU A 405 -1.95 30.31 -14.32
CA GLU A 405 -1.40 31.21 -13.31
C GLU A 405 0.06 30.86 -12.95
N ALA A 406 0.51 29.64 -13.25
CA ALA A 406 1.89 29.20 -13.05
C ALA A 406 2.77 29.54 -14.26
N THR A 407 3.99 30.04 -14.03
CA THR A 407 4.98 30.29 -15.10
C THR A 407 6.13 29.28 -15.08
N HIS A 408 6.28 28.54 -13.98
CA HIS A 408 7.32 27.53 -13.84
C HIS A 408 6.74 26.16 -13.55
N VAL A 409 7.31 25.13 -14.19
CA VAL A 409 7.03 23.72 -13.89
C VAL A 409 8.32 23.08 -13.40
N ILE A 410 8.30 22.52 -12.20
CA ILE A 410 9.39 21.73 -11.62
C ILE A 410 9.00 20.26 -11.71
N LEU A 411 9.81 19.50 -12.44
CA LEU A 411 9.76 18.04 -12.48
C LEU A 411 10.83 17.51 -11.54
N VAL A 412 10.39 16.91 -10.43
CA VAL A 412 11.31 16.43 -9.40
C VAL A 412 12.10 15.23 -9.91
N GLU A 413 11.50 14.32 -10.68
CA GLU A 413 12.19 13.18 -11.28
C GLU A 413 11.70 12.90 -12.70
N PRO A 414 12.52 12.24 -13.54
CA PRO A 414 12.11 11.84 -14.88
C PRO A 414 11.23 10.58 -14.81
N LEU A 415 10.22 10.51 -15.68
CA LEU A 415 9.33 9.36 -15.83
C LEU A 415 9.74 8.50 -17.03
N LEU A 416 9.49 7.19 -17.00
CA LEU A 416 9.74 6.35 -18.19
C LEU A 416 8.81 6.70 -19.36
N THR A 417 7.65 7.28 -19.08
CA THR A 417 6.64 7.70 -20.07
C THR A 417 6.68 9.22 -20.26
N PRO A 418 7.35 9.74 -21.32
CA PRO A 418 7.43 11.19 -21.55
C PRO A 418 6.06 11.85 -21.76
N GLY A 419 5.07 11.07 -22.23
CA GLY A 419 3.71 11.56 -22.48
C GLY A 419 3.03 12.11 -21.22
N VAL A 420 3.31 11.53 -20.05
CA VAL A 420 2.75 11.98 -18.77
C VAL A 420 3.35 13.33 -18.36
N GLU A 421 4.67 13.51 -18.55
CA GLU A 421 5.33 14.80 -18.30
C GLU A 421 4.84 15.87 -19.27
N ALA A 422 4.79 15.56 -20.57
CA ALA A 422 4.28 16.48 -21.59
C ALA A 422 2.84 16.89 -21.31
N GLN A 423 2.00 15.95 -20.86
CA GLN A 423 0.63 16.25 -20.46
C GLN A 423 0.59 17.21 -19.28
N ALA A 424 1.45 17.04 -18.26
CA ALA A 424 1.53 17.93 -17.11
C ALA A 424 2.02 19.34 -17.51
N ILE A 425 3.03 19.44 -18.38
CA ILE A 425 3.54 20.72 -18.91
C ILE A 425 2.46 21.45 -19.71
N ASN A 426 1.71 20.73 -20.56
CA ASN A 426 0.62 21.27 -21.37
C ASN A 426 -0.58 21.79 -20.55
N ARG A 427 -0.63 21.55 -19.22
CA ARG A 427 -1.62 22.19 -18.32
C ARG A 427 -1.28 23.63 -17.98
N VAL A 428 -0.01 24.00 -18.13
CA VAL A 428 0.53 25.33 -17.87
C VAL A 428 0.79 26.06 -19.18
N HIS A 429 1.47 25.40 -20.11
CA HIS A 429 1.72 25.89 -21.46
C HIS A 429 0.48 25.67 -22.34
N ARG A 430 -0.52 26.56 -22.19
CA ARG A 430 -1.81 26.47 -22.87
C ARG A 430 -2.29 27.85 -23.33
N ILE A 431 -3.22 27.87 -24.29
CA ILE A 431 -3.94 29.07 -24.73
C ILE A 431 -4.54 29.78 -23.51
N GLY A 432 -4.17 31.04 -23.30
CA GLY A 432 -4.51 31.85 -22.12
C GLY A 432 -3.34 32.12 -21.16
N GLN A 433 -2.14 31.61 -21.46
CA GLN A 433 -0.89 31.98 -20.79
C GLN A 433 -0.19 33.09 -21.56
N ASP A 434 -0.03 34.26 -20.94
CA ASP A 434 0.61 35.43 -21.56
C ASP A 434 2.12 35.53 -21.23
N LYS A 435 2.61 34.71 -20.28
CA LYS A 435 4.00 34.69 -19.82
C LYS A 435 4.76 33.45 -20.29
N PRO A 436 6.08 33.52 -20.55
CA PRO A 436 6.86 32.36 -20.97
C PRO A 436 6.84 31.28 -19.88
N THR A 437 6.49 30.05 -20.26
CA THR A 437 6.51 28.90 -19.36
C THR A 437 7.89 28.25 -19.36
N THR A 438 8.52 28.15 -18.19
CA THR A 438 9.84 27.50 -18.04
C THR A 438 9.71 26.17 -17.30
N VAL A 439 10.28 25.11 -17.88
CA VAL A 439 10.30 23.77 -17.27
C VAL A 439 11.69 23.47 -16.69
N HIS A 440 11.74 23.11 -15.41
CA HIS A 440 12.95 22.72 -14.70
C HIS A 440 12.87 21.22 -14.40
N LYS A 441 13.75 20.43 -15.01
CA LYS A 441 13.84 18.98 -14.75
C LYS A 441 15.09 18.71 -13.92
N PHE A 442 14.91 18.13 -12.74
CA PHE A 442 16.01 17.79 -11.83
C PHE A 442 16.46 16.36 -12.04
N ILE A 443 17.74 16.19 -12.37
CA ILE A 443 18.38 14.91 -12.67
C ILE A 443 19.64 14.79 -11.84
N VAL A 444 19.77 13.68 -11.11
CA VAL A 444 21.02 13.35 -10.41
C VAL A 444 22.01 12.74 -11.42
N HIS A 445 23.20 13.33 -11.52
CA HIS A 445 24.24 12.85 -12.42
C HIS A 445 24.81 11.49 -11.96
N ASN A 446 25.22 10.65 -12.92
CA ASN A 446 25.69 9.28 -12.65
C ASN A 446 24.69 8.44 -11.86
N SER A 447 23.40 8.59 -12.17
CA SER A 447 22.32 7.86 -11.51
C SER A 447 21.38 7.21 -12.51
N VAL A 448 20.48 6.37 -12.01
CA VAL A 448 19.40 5.77 -12.79
C VAL A 448 18.53 6.85 -13.46
N GLU A 449 18.39 8.04 -12.88
CA GLU A 449 17.60 9.14 -13.45
C GLU A 449 18.17 9.65 -14.78
N GLU A 450 19.50 9.69 -14.90
CA GLU A 450 20.19 10.05 -16.14
C GLU A 450 19.98 8.98 -17.21
N GLY A 451 20.00 7.70 -16.81
CA GLY A 451 19.65 6.58 -17.69
C GLY A 451 18.20 6.67 -18.19
N ILE A 452 17.25 7.03 -17.33
CA ILE A 452 15.84 7.22 -17.71
C ILE A 452 15.73 8.34 -18.75
N LEU A 453 16.43 9.46 -18.55
CA LEU A 453 16.43 10.57 -19.51
C LEU A 453 16.97 10.14 -20.88
N VAL A 454 18.06 9.36 -20.91
CA VAL A 454 18.61 8.82 -22.16
C VAL A 454 17.60 7.90 -22.85
N LEU A 455 16.91 7.01 -22.11
CA LEU A 455 15.85 6.16 -22.67
C LEU A 455 14.69 6.98 -23.23
N GLN A 456 14.28 8.06 -22.55
CA GLN A 456 13.24 8.95 -23.06
C GLN A 456 13.63 9.49 -24.44
N HIS A 457 14.87 9.95 -24.61
CA HIS A 457 15.37 10.48 -25.88
C HIS A 457 15.47 9.42 -26.97
N GLN A 458 15.92 8.20 -26.64
CA GLN A 458 15.96 7.08 -27.59
C GLN A 458 14.55 6.71 -28.06
N LYS A 459 13.62 6.51 -27.11
CA LYS A 459 12.23 6.16 -27.42
C LYS A 459 11.51 7.27 -28.19
N GLN A 460 11.78 8.53 -27.92
CA GLN A 460 11.24 9.65 -28.70
C GLN A 460 11.74 9.68 -30.16
N ARG A 461 12.98 9.24 -30.43
CA ARG A 461 13.50 9.10 -31.80
C ARG A 461 12.84 7.93 -32.54
N ASP A 462 12.60 6.83 -31.84
CA ASP A 462 12.00 5.62 -32.42
C ASP A 462 10.46 5.67 -32.54
N TYR A 463 9.80 6.55 -31.79
CA TYR A 463 8.34 6.73 -31.77
C TYR A 463 7.75 7.15 -33.13
N CYS A 464 8.56 7.60 -34.08
CA CYS A 464 8.14 7.81 -35.46
C CYS A 464 7.77 6.51 -36.21
N VAL A 465 7.97 5.31 -35.64
CA VAL A 465 7.88 4.04 -36.40
C VAL A 465 6.83 3.04 -35.92
N LYS A 466 6.34 3.01 -34.67
CA LYS A 466 5.34 1.99 -34.24
C LYS A 466 4.34 2.48 -33.19
N LYS A 467 3.03 2.30 -33.44
CA LYS A 467 1.91 2.86 -32.66
C LYS A 467 1.22 1.89 -31.69
N HIS A 468 1.70 0.65 -31.53
CA HIS A 468 1.02 -0.34 -30.70
C HIS A 468 1.97 -1.34 -30.06
N ASP A 469 2.65 -0.94 -28.98
CA ASP A 469 3.15 -1.92 -28.00
C ASP A 469 2.98 -1.36 -26.59
N LYS A 470 2.50 -2.21 -25.68
CA LYS A 470 2.46 -1.92 -24.24
C LYS A 470 3.89 -1.56 -23.81
N GLU A 471 4.04 -0.45 -23.10
CA GLU A 471 5.32 0.05 -22.60
C GLU A 471 6.06 -1.05 -21.82
N THR A 472 6.97 -1.75 -22.49
CA THR A 472 7.80 -2.79 -21.89
C THR A 472 9.23 -2.29 -21.90
N VAL A 473 9.83 -2.21 -20.70
CA VAL A 473 11.25 -1.93 -20.54
C VAL A 473 12.00 -3.18 -20.95
N THR A 474 12.77 -3.10 -22.03
CA THR A 474 13.51 -4.23 -22.59
C THR A 474 14.70 -4.59 -21.69
N TRP A 475 15.28 -5.78 -21.86
CA TRP A 475 16.50 -6.15 -21.12
C TRP A 475 17.67 -5.20 -21.41
N THR A 476 17.80 -4.72 -22.65
CA THR A 476 18.78 -3.70 -23.06
C THR A 476 18.52 -2.34 -22.42
N ASP A 477 17.25 -1.99 -22.17
CA ASP A 477 16.92 -0.79 -21.41
C ASP A 477 17.41 -0.93 -19.95
N TRP A 478 17.24 -2.12 -19.35
CA TRP A 478 17.68 -2.40 -17.97
C TRP A 478 19.19 -2.37 -17.80
N THR A 479 19.96 -2.94 -18.73
CA THR A 479 21.43 -2.89 -18.67
C THR A 479 21.96 -1.46 -18.74
N MET A 480 21.31 -0.62 -19.56
CA MET A 480 21.64 0.80 -19.67
C MET A 480 21.27 1.58 -18.39
N LEU A 481 20.07 1.37 -17.84
CA LEU A 481 19.58 2.04 -16.62
C LEU A 481 20.43 1.74 -15.39
N LEU A 482 20.84 0.48 -15.25
CA LEU A 482 21.63 -0.01 -14.12
C LEU A 482 23.14 0.15 -14.34
N GLN A 483 23.56 0.71 -15.48
CA GLN A 483 24.97 0.90 -15.87
C GLN A 483 25.80 -0.38 -15.68
N LEU A 484 25.23 -1.55 -16.03
CA LEU A 484 25.84 -2.86 -15.75
C LEU A 484 27.15 -3.11 -16.52
N ASP A 485 27.35 -2.41 -17.64
CA ASP A 485 28.57 -2.48 -18.46
C ASP A 485 29.61 -1.40 -18.10
N ASN A 486 29.29 -0.49 -17.18
CA ASN A 486 30.17 0.61 -16.80
C ASN A 486 31.18 0.13 -15.75
N ALA A 487 32.23 -0.56 -16.20
CA ALA A 487 33.27 -1.11 -15.34
C ALA A 487 33.84 -0.04 -14.37
N ALA A 488 33.93 1.23 -14.76
CA ALA A 488 34.41 2.32 -13.91
C ALA A 488 33.52 2.60 -12.67
N PHE A 489 32.21 2.38 -12.77
CA PHE A 489 31.27 2.53 -11.64
C PHE A 489 31.39 1.36 -10.64
N TRP A 490 31.72 0.17 -11.13
CA TRP A 490 31.79 -1.07 -10.34
C TRP A 490 33.22 -1.46 -9.90
N ASN A 491 34.26 -0.80 -10.43
CA ASN A 491 35.67 -1.16 -10.29
C ASN A 491 36.32 -0.95 -8.92
N GLU A 492 35.58 -0.56 -7.89
CA GLU A 492 36.10 -0.66 -6.51
C GLU A 492 35.48 -1.80 -5.68
N ARG A 493 34.47 -2.55 -6.15
CA ARG A 493 33.87 -3.61 -5.31
C ARG A 493 33.41 -4.92 -5.93
N VAL A 494 33.34 -5.10 -7.25
CA VAL A 494 32.88 -6.41 -7.76
C VAL A 494 33.57 -6.78 -9.07
N THR A 495 34.45 -7.79 -9.03
CA THR A 495 34.95 -8.47 -10.23
C THR A 495 33.90 -9.48 -10.69
N TRP A 496 33.20 -9.18 -11.79
CA TRP A 496 32.23 -10.10 -12.39
C TRP A 496 32.92 -11.06 -13.36
N GLN A 497 33.00 -12.35 -13.00
CA GLN A 497 33.19 -13.41 -13.99
C GLN A 497 31.84 -13.84 -14.53
N SER A 498 31.72 -13.84 -15.86
CA SER A 498 30.50 -14.06 -16.63
C SER A 498 29.76 -15.35 -16.25
N ARG A 499 28.43 -15.27 -16.10
CA ARG A 499 27.44 -15.96 -16.95
C ARG A 499 26.02 -15.62 -16.49
N THR A 500 25.27 -14.96 -17.38
CA THR A 500 23.80 -14.81 -17.41
C THR A 500 23.12 -14.41 -16.08
N LEU A 501 23.03 -13.10 -15.83
CA LEU A 501 22.08 -12.55 -14.86
C LEU A 501 20.64 -12.73 -15.35
N THR A 502 19.77 -13.27 -14.49
CA THR A 502 18.34 -13.47 -14.77
C THR A 502 17.49 -12.24 -14.41
N ARG A 503 16.29 -12.14 -14.97
CA ARG A 503 15.30 -11.05 -14.71
C ARG A 503 15.01 -10.84 -13.22
N GLN A 504 15.10 -11.90 -12.43
CA GLN A 504 14.85 -11.89 -10.98
C GLN A 504 16.00 -11.23 -10.21
N HIS A 505 17.25 -11.51 -10.62
CA HIS A 505 18.45 -10.91 -10.04
C HIS A 505 18.53 -9.39 -10.31
N ALA A 506 18.13 -8.93 -11.51
CA ALA A 506 18.06 -7.51 -11.82
C ALA A 506 16.98 -6.77 -11.02
N LYS A 507 15.84 -7.44 -10.78
CA LYS A 507 14.77 -6.93 -9.90
C LYS A 507 15.25 -6.81 -8.46
N GLU A 508 15.96 -7.81 -7.94
CA GLU A 508 16.54 -7.79 -6.59
C GLU A 508 17.60 -6.69 -6.42
N VAL A 509 18.46 -6.49 -7.42
CA VAL A 509 19.42 -5.37 -7.42
C VAL A 509 18.70 -4.03 -7.46
N PHE A 510 17.71 -3.85 -8.34
CA PHE A 510 16.91 -2.61 -8.41
C PHE A 510 16.16 -2.32 -7.10
N GLU A 511 15.54 -3.32 -6.49
CA GLU A 511 14.88 -3.20 -5.19
C GLU A 511 15.88 -2.89 -4.07
N ARG A 512 17.12 -3.43 -4.11
CA ARG A 512 18.21 -3.11 -3.18
C ARG A 512 18.77 -1.69 -3.35
N THR A 513 18.87 -1.16 -4.56
CA THR A 513 19.37 0.20 -4.81
C THR A 513 18.31 1.27 -4.49
N MET A 514 17.04 1.02 -4.86
CA MET A 514 15.92 1.92 -4.55
C MET A 514 15.61 1.94 -3.05
N SER A 515 15.82 0.82 -2.36
CA SER A 515 15.72 0.76 -0.91
C SER A 515 16.85 1.54 -0.22
N PHE A 516 18.03 1.73 -0.82
CA PHE A 516 19.11 2.48 -0.16
C PHE A 516 18.78 3.98 0.03
N GLU A 517 18.18 4.65 -0.95
CA GLU A 517 17.78 6.08 -0.84
C GLU A 517 16.44 6.27 -0.09
N LEU A 518 15.48 5.36 -0.25
CA LEU A 518 14.20 5.40 0.47
C LEU A 518 14.32 4.95 1.94
N LEU A 519 15.21 4.02 2.28
CA LEU A 519 15.42 3.57 3.67
C LEU A 519 16.06 4.65 4.55
N GLN A 520 16.85 5.56 3.98
CA GLN A 520 17.36 6.72 4.73
C GLN A 520 16.24 7.71 5.07
N THR A 521 15.17 7.76 4.26
CA THR A 521 14.07 8.74 4.40
C THR A 521 12.88 8.17 5.19
N ARG A 522 12.63 6.86 5.10
CA ARG A 522 11.55 6.14 5.81
C ARG A 522 11.69 6.17 7.34
N GLN A 523 12.89 6.38 7.88
CA GLN A 523 13.13 6.39 9.32
C GLN A 523 12.61 7.62 10.08
N ARG A 524 11.95 8.60 9.43
CA ARG A 524 11.57 9.86 10.10
C ARG A 524 10.10 10.26 10.07
N LEU A 525 9.20 9.50 9.43
CA LEU A 525 7.80 9.94 9.29
C LEU A 525 6.80 8.78 9.33
N VAL A 526 6.43 8.30 10.53
CA VAL A 526 5.06 7.83 10.82
C VAL A 526 4.79 8.02 12.33
N ASP A 527 3.72 8.75 12.64
CA ASP A 527 3.09 8.78 13.95
C ASP A 527 2.34 7.46 14.21
N GLN A 528 2.67 6.85 15.36
CA GLN A 528 2.29 5.53 15.91
C GLN A 528 3.18 4.34 15.50
N PRO A 529 3.81 3.67 16.48
CA PRO A 529 4.72 2.57 16.19
C PRO A 529 3.94 1.25 16.03
N THR A 530 4.10 0.63 14.86
CA THR A 530 3.82 -0.80 14.61
C THR A 530 5.16 -1.53 14.47
N ILE A 531 5.21 -2.77 14.94
CA ILE A 531 6.37 -3.66 14.75
C ILE A 531 5.93 -4.80 13.84
N ALA A 532 6.67 -5.00 12.75
CA ALA A 532 6.47 -6.15 11.88
C ALA A 532 7.15 -7.37 12.51
N VAL A 533 6.36 -8.40 12.83
CA VAL A 533 6.86 -9.71 13.27
C VAL A 533 6.47 -10.72 12.19
N CYS A 534 7.46 -11.40 11.59
CA CYS A 534 7.24 -12.37 10.52
C CYS A 534 6.41 -11.84 9.32
N GLY A 535 6.48 -10.53 9.04
CA GLY A 535 5.77 -9.93 7.91
C GLY A 535 4.35 -9.43 8.21
N VAL A 536 3.88 -9.53 9.46
CA VAL A 536 2.57 -8.98 9.88
C VAL A 536 2.79 -7.74 10.75
N ASP A 537 2.14 -6.63 10.40
CA ASP A 537 2.19 -5.38 11.17
C ASP A 537 1.32 -5.48 12.43
N VAL A 538 1.97 -5.55 13.59
CA VAL A 538 1.30 -5.62 14.90
C VAL A 538 1.47 -4.29 15.65
N ALA A 539 0.38 -3.78 16.22
CA ALA A 539 0.43 -2.58 17.07
C ALA A 539 1.31 -2.81 18.31
N VAL A 540 2.18 -1.86 18.65
CA VAL A 540 3.16 -1.98 19.75
C VAL A 540 2.58 -2.43 21.11
N PRO A 541 1.36 -2.07 21.53
CA PRO A 541 0.79 -2.59 22.78
C PRO A 541 0.57 -4.11 22.75
N VAL A 542 0.18 -4.65 21.58
CA VAL A 542 -0.08 -6.08 21.37
C VAL A 542 1.24 -6.85 21.23
N ALA A 543 2.21 -6.27 20.52
CA ALA A 543 3.56 -6.84 20.41
C ALA A 543 4.27 -6.90 21.77
N ARG A 544 4.07 -5.90 22.64
CA ARG A 544 4.62 -5.88 24.00
C ARG A 544 4.05 -7.00 24.87
N GLN A 545 2.73 -7.21 24.84
CA GLN A 545 2.09 -8.28 25.60
C GLN A 545 2.57 -9.66 25.14
N LEU A 546 2.61 -9.91 23.83
CA LEU A 546 3.10 -11.16 23.25
C LEU A 546 4.58 -11.43 23.60
N LEU A 547 5.42 -10.40 23.64
CA LEU A 547 6.82 -10.55 24.03
C LEU A 547 6.96 -10.86 25.53
N GLN A 548 6.08 -10.30 26.36
CA GLN A 548 6.07 -10.52 27.80
C GLN A 548 5.64 -11.96 28.13
N ASP A 549 4.57 -12.43 27.48
CA ASP A 549 4.08 -13.81 27.62
C ASP A 549 5.14 -14.84 27.13
N LEU A 550 5.87 -14.49 26.06
CA LEU A 550 6.93 -15.35 25.51
C LEU A 550 8.20 -15.37 26.38
N LEU A 551 8.53 -14.25 27.03
CA LEU A 551 9.62 -14.18 28.00
C LEU A 551 9.29 -14.91 29.31
N GLU A 552 8.05 -14.84 29.79
CA GLU A 552 7.57 -15.65 30.93
C GLU A 552 7.59 -17.15 30.59
N TRP A 553 7.20 -17.52 29.36
CA TRP A 553 7.28 -18.89 28.87
C TRP A 553 8.73 -19.42 28.80
N LEU A 554 9.68 -18.60 28.33
CA LEU A 554 11.11 -18.96 28.27
C LEU A 554 11.76 -19.04 29.66
N ALA A 555 11.38 -18.16 30.59
CA ALA A 555 11.91 -18.14 31.95
C ALA A 555 11.58 -19.41 32.74
N HIS A 556 10.47 -20.09 32.43
CA HIS A 556 10.07 -21.33 33.09
C HIS A 556 10.72 -22.61 32.54
N ARG A 557 11.45 -22.57 31.41
CA ARG A 557 11.94 -23.79 30.73
C ARG A 557 13.41 -23.83 30.34
N VAL A 558 14.18 -22.76 30.57
CA VAL A 558 15.61 -22.73 30.20
C VAL A 558 16.48 -22.50 31.43
N GLN A 559 17.03 -23.58 32.01
CA GLN A 559 18.19 -23.48 32.90
C GLN A 559 19.44 -23.23 32.06
N LEU A 560 19.87 -21.96 31.97
CA LEU A 560 21.14 -21.58 31.36
C LEU A 560 22.27 -21.78 32.39
N HIS A 561 23.06 -22.85 32.20
CA HIS A 561 24.36 -22.97 32.84
C HIS A 561 25.36 -22.04 32.14
N VAL A 562 25.85 -21.06 32.89
CA VAL A 562 26.98 -20.21 32.49
C VAL A 562 28.27 -20.99 32.76
N ILE A 563 28.99 -21.36 31.69
CA ILE A 563 30.36 -21.85 31.78
C ILE A 563 31.27 -20.74 31.25
N HIS A 564 32.09 -20.16 32.13
CA HIS A 564 33.28 -19.37 31.79
C HIS A 564 34.45 -20.34 31.58
N PRO A 565 35.40 -20.09 30.65
CA PRO A 565 36.05 -18.81 30.36
C PRO A 565 35.71 -18.17 29.02
#